data_AF-A0A5K0XID2-F1
#
_entry.id   AF-A0A5K0XID2-F1
#
_cell.length_a   1.000
_cell.length_b   1.000
_cell.length_c   1.000
_cell.angle_alpha   90.00
_cell.angle_beta   90.00
_cell.angle_gamma   90.00
#
_symmetry.space_group_name_H-M   'P 1'
#
loop_
_entity.id
_entity.type
_entity.pdbx_description
1 polymer ?
#
loop_
_entity_poly.entity_id
_entity_poly.type
_entity_poly.pdbx_seq_one_letter_code
_entity_poly.pdbx_strand_id
1 'polypeptide(L)'
;AAIFDMEHARWLEEDQRHMSELRAGLHAHLPDGELRVIVDSCLGHYDEIFRLKSVAAKADVFHLYSGIWTTPAERCFLWMGGFRPSDLLK
;
A
#
# COMPACT_ATOMS: atom_id res chain seq x y z
N ALA A 1 -5.67 14.85 -6.15
CA ALA A 1 -6.42 13.75 -6.75
C ALA A 1 -5.59 13.01 -7.82
N ALA A 2 -5.54 13.49 -9.07
CA ALA A 2 -4.98 12.72 -10.21
C ALA A 2 -3.55 12.16 -10.05
N ILE A 3 -2.63 12.93 -9.46
CA ILE A 3 -1.24 12.47 -9.23
C ILE A 3 -1.21 11.32 -8.23
N PHE A 4 -1.95 11.42 -7.12
CA PHE A 4 -2.01 10.35 -6.13
C PHE A 4 -2.62 9.08 -6.71
N ASP A 5 -3.68 9.19 -7.51
CA ASP A 5 -4.33 8.03 -8.13
C ASP A 5 -3.37 7.29 -9.08
N MET A 6 -2.59 8.03 -9.87
CA MET A 6 -1.58 7.47 -10.76
C MET A 6 -0.45 6.78 -10.00
N GLU A 7 0.08 7.43 -8.95
CA GLU A 7 1.14 6.88 -8.11
C GLU A 7 0.68 5.65 -7.31
N HIS A 8 -0.56 5.66 -6.83
CA HIS A 8 -1.18 4.52 -6.17
C HIS A 8 -1.34 3.32 -7.13
N ALA A 9 -1.77 3.56 -8.37
CA ALA A 9 -1.88 2.52 -9.38
C ALA A 9 -0.52 1.87 -9.68
N ARG A 10 0.54 2.69 -9.83
CA ARG A 10 1.91 2.18 -9.99
C ARG A 10 2.37 1.37 -8.78
N TRP A 11 2.10 1.86 -7.57
CA TRP A 11 2.44 1.16 -6.34
C TRP A 11 1.76 -0.22 -6.25
N LEU A 12 0.50 -0.33 -6.70
CA LEU A 12 -0.23 -1.61 -6.77
C LEU A 12 0.41 -2.60 -7.75
N GLU A 13 0.85 -2.14 -8.92
CA GLU A 13 1.55 -3.00 -9.88
C GLU A 13 2.85 -3.56 -9.29
N GLU A 14 3.60 -2.71 -8.57
CA GLU A 14 4.82 -3.12 -7.87
C GLU A 14 4.53 -4.06 -6.69
N ASP A 15 3.46 -3.83 -5.92
CA ASP A 15 3.03 -4.73 -4.83
C ASP A 15 2.65 -6.11 -5.39
N GLN A 16 1.91 -6.17 -6.50
CA GLN A 16 1.60 -7.43 -7.18
C GLN A 16 2.85 -8.19 -7.63
N ARG A 17 3.87 -7.47 -8.09
CA ARG A 17 5.16 -8.06 -8.47
C ARG A 17 5.88 -8.63 -7.25
N HIS A 18 6.00 -7.87 -6.16
CA HIS A 18 6.62 -8.33 -4.91
C HIS A 18 5.89 -9.56 -4.33
N MET A 19 4.56 -9.56 -4.35
CA MET A 19 3.76 -10.70 -3.88
C MET A 19 3.92 -11.94 -4.77
N SER A 20 4.08 -11.74 -6.07
CA SER A 20 4.35 -12.85 -7.01
C SER A 20 5.75 -13.44 -6.80
N GLU A 21 6.75 -12.60 -6.55
CA GLU A 21 8.11 -13.02 -6.21
C GLU A 21 8.15 -13.80 -4.89
N LEU A 22 7.50 -13.30 -3.84
CA LEU A 22 7.39 -13.99 -2.56
C LEU A 22 6.72 -15.37 -2.71
N ARG A 23 5.62 -15.45 -3.48
CA ARG A 23 4.94 -16.72 -3.75
C ARG A 23 5.82 -17.69 -4.53
N ALA A 24 6.55 -17.19 -5.53
CA ALA A 24 7.49 -18.00 -6.32
C ALA A 24 8.63 -18.53 -5.45
N GLY A 25 9.25 -17.69 -4.61
CA GLY A 25 10.30 -18.08 -3.69
C GLY A 25 9.84 -19.12 -2.67
N LEU A 26 8.61 -18.97 -2.15
CA LEU A 26 8.00 -19.97 -1.28
C LEU A 26 7.77 -21.32 -2.00
N HIS A 27 7.24 -21.30 -3.22
CA HIS A 27 7.04 -22.52 -4.01
C HIS A 27 8.35 -23.21 -4.41
N ALA A 28 9.42 -22.44 -4.61
CA ALA A 28 10.75 -22.95 -4.92
C ALA A 28 11.50 -23.48 -3.68
N HIS A 29 10.90 -23.39 -2.49
CA HIS A 29 11.53 -23.76 -1.22
C HIS A 29 12.89 -23.07 -1.02
N LEU A 30 12.95 -21.77 -1.30
CA LEU A 30 14.17 -20.99 -1.09
C LEU A 30 14.63 -21.05 0.38
N PRO A 31 15.94 -21.02 0.64
CA PRO A 31 16.46 -20.92 2.00
C PRO A 31 15.94 -19.68 2.72
N ASP A 32 15.76 -19.77 4.03
CA ASP A 32 15.23 -18.69 4.87
C ASP A 32 15.95 -17.35 4.68
N GLY A 33 17.27 -17.38 4.41
CA GLY A 33 18.07 -16.18 4.15
C GLY A 33 17.65 -15.44 2.89
N GLU A 34 17.36 -16.15 1.80
CA GLU A 34 16.88 -15.55 0.55
C GLU A 34 15.42 -15.11 0.68
N LEU A 35 14.59 -15.92 1.34
CA LEU A 35 13.20 -15.56 1.61
C LEU A 35 13.10 -14.31 2.49
N ARG A 36 14.01 -14.15 3.47
CA ARG A 36 14.10 -12.95 4.31
C ARG A 36 14.33 -11.70 3.48
N VAL A 37 15.24 -11.74 2.50
CA VAL A 37 15.52 -10.59 1.63
C VAL A 37 14.27 -10.17 0.84
N ILE A 38 13.52 -11.14 0.30
CA ILE A 38 12.28 -10.85 -0.42
C ILE A 38 11.24 -10.23 0.53
N VAL A 39 11.07 -10.80 1.72
CA VAL A 39 10.15 -10.27 2.75
C VAL A 39 10.54 -8.85 3.16
N ASP A 40 11.82 -8.58 3.39
CA ASP A 40 12.30 -7.25 3.78
C ASP A 40 12.06 -6.22 2.65
N SER A 41 12.20 -6.62 1.39
CA SER A 41 11.83 -5.79 0.24
C SER A 41 10.32 -5.51 0.19
N CYS A 42 9.48 -6.53 0.40
CA CYS A 42 8.03 -6.35 0.48
C CYS A 42 7.65 -5.38 1.61
N LEU A 43 8.27 -5.50 2.78
CA LEU A 43 8.01 -4.63 3.93
C LEU A 43 8.45 -3.19 3.64
N GLY A 44 9.64 -2.99 3.07
CA GLY A 44 10.12 -1.67 2.67
C GLY A 44 9.22 -1.00 1.61
N HIS A 45 8.58 -1.78 0.73
CA HIS A 45 7.62 -1.26 -0.25
C HIS A 45 6.40 -0.59 0.41
N TYR A 46 5.97 -1.04 1.60
CA TYR A 46 4.84 -0.44 2.32
C TYR A 46 5.14 0.95 2.85
N ASP A 47 6.40 1.30 3.15
CA ASP A 47 6.76 2.65 3.58
C ASP A 47 6.38 3.70 2.52
N GLU A 48 6.47 3.34 1.25
CA GLU A 48 6.14 4.23 0.15
C GLU A 48 4.65 4.56 0.08
N ILE A 49 3.76 3.59 0.30
CA ILE A 49 2.32 3.88 0.29
C ILE A 49 1.90 4.75 1.47
N PHE A 50 2.54 4.59 2.63
CA PHE A 50 2.32 5.48 3.77
C PHE A 50 2.80 6.91 3.47
N ARG A 51 3.96 7.06 2.80
CA ARG A 51 4.47 8.35 2.37
C ARG A 51 3.52 9.03 1.37
N LEU A 52 3.06 8.31 0.35
CA LEU A 52 2.10 8.82 -0.65
C LEU A 52 0.80 9.26 0.03
N LYS A 53 0.24 8.46 0.94
CA LYS A 53 -0.95 8.82 1.71
C LYS A 53 -0.71 10.03 2.61
N SER A 54 0.46 10.17 3.24
CA SER A 54 0.79 11.36 4.05
C SER A 54 0.80 12.65 3.23
N VAL A 55 1.38 12.62 2.03
CA VAL A 55 1.39 13.77 1.11
C VAL A 55 -0.02 14.11 0.64
N ALA A 56 -0.80 13.09 0.26
CA ALA A 56 -2.19 13.28 -0.15
C ALA A 56 -3.06 13.85 0.98
N ALA A 57 -2.88 13.39 2.23
CA ALA A 57 -3.63 13.88 3.38
C ALA A 57 -3.41 15.38 3.63
N LYS A 58 -2.17 15.87 3.44
CA LYS A 58 -1.82 17.28 3.58
C LYS A 58 -2.44 18.15 2.47
N ALA A 59 -2.70 17.58 1.30
CA ALA A 59 -3.24 18.30 0.15
C ALA A 59 -4.77 18.25 0.09
N ASP A 60 -5.35 17.06 0.26
CA ASP A 60 -6.79 16.81 0.19
C ASP A 60 -7.12 15.49 0.92
N VAL A 61 -7.59 15.63 2.16
CA VAL A 61 -7.97 14.51 3.01
C VAL A 61 -9.24 13.79 2.53
N PHE A 62 -10.14 14.49 1.82
CA PHE A 62 -11.38 13.88 1.30
C PHE A 62 -11.07 12.93 0.15
N HIS A 63 -10.07 13.24 -0.67
CA HIS A 63 -9.59 12.34 -1.71
C HIS A 63 -9.10 11.00 -1.14
N LEU A 64 -8.50 10.98 0.06
CA LEU A 64 -8.15 9.73 0.74
C LEU A 64 -9.34 8.96 1.28
N TYR A 65 -10.47 9.61 1.54
CA TYR A 65 -11.65 8.93 2.08
C TYR A 65 -12.59 8.42 0.98
N SER A 66 -12.84 9.21 -0.05
CA SER A 66 -13.84 8.94 -1.08
C SER A 66 -13.30 8.94 -2.50
N GLY A 67 -11.98 9.02 -2.68
CA GLY A 67 -11.35 8.99 -3.99
C GLY A 67 -11.47 7.64 -4.69
N ILE A 68 -11.29 7.67 -6.01
CA ILE A 68 -11.44 6.51 -6.90
C ILE A 68 -10.32 5.47 -6.77
N TRP A 69 -9.26 5.79 -6.02
CA TRP A 69 -8.12 4.89 -5.76
C TRP A 69 -8.48 3.66 -4.91
N THR A 70 -9.65 3.67 -4.25
CA THR A 70 -10.17 2.51 -3.51
C THR A 70 -11.54 2.10 -4.04
N THR A 71 -11.76 0.79 -4.05
CA THR A 71 -13.09 0.21 -4.28
C THR A 71 -14.01 0.46 -3.08
N PRO A 72 -15.35 0.38 -3.27
CA PRO A 72 -16.29 0.47 -2.15
C PRO A 72 -16.04 -0.55 -1.04
N ALA A 73 -15.56 -1.75 -1.38
CA ALA A 73 -15.24 -2.78 -0.40
C ALA A 73 -14.01 -2.41 0.44
N GLU A 74 -12.93 -1.94 -0.20
CA GLU A 74 -11.71 -1.52 0.51
C GLU A 74 -11.94 -0.32 1.42
N ARG A 75 -12.83 0.61 1.03
CA ARG A 75 -13.19 1.77 1.88
C ARG A 75 -13.73 1.38 3.25
N CYS A 76 -14.49 0.28 3.34
CA CYS A 76 -15.01 -0.23 4.62
C CYS A 76 -13.91 -0.67 5.59
N PHE A 77 -12.68 -0.82 5.10
CA PHE A 77 -11.57 -1.43 5.81
C PHE A 77 -10.34 -0.54 5.93
N LEU A 78 -10.42 0.74 5.53
CA LEU A 78 -9.30 1.70 5.65
C LEU A 78 -8.75 1.79 7.09
N TRP A 79 -9.62 1.62 8.08
CA TRP A 79 -9.28 1.63 9.51
C TRP A 79 -8.41 0.45 9.98
N MET A 80 -8.43 -0.68 9.25
CA MET A 80 -7.61 -1.86 9.57
C MET A 80 -6.15 -1.67 9.13
N GLY A 81 -5.87 -0.72 8.23
CA GLY A 81 -4.53 -0.38 7.74
C GLY A 81 -3.82 0.76 8.49
N GLY A 82 -4.23 1.05 9.73
CA GLY A 82 -3.62 2.07 10.61
C GLY A 82 -4.12 3.50 10.41
N PHE A 83 -4.70 3.83 9.26
CA PHE A 83 -5.30 5.15 9.01
C PHE A 83 -6.72 5.20 9.59
N ARG A 84 -6.95 6.00 10.64
CA ARG A 84 -8.29 6.29 11.15
C ARG A 84 -8.73 7.69 10.72
N PRO A 85 -9.75 7.83 9.86
CA PRO A 85 -10.22 9.15 9.41
C PRO A 85 -10.56 10.12 10.55
N SER A 86 -10.99 9.60 11.70
CA SER A 86 -11.28 10.40 12.90
C SER A 86 -10.07 11.13 13.48
N ASP A 87 -8.84 10.69 13.21
CA ASP A 87 -7.62 11.35 13.71
C ASP A 87 -7.31 12.65 12.97
N LEU A 88 -7.94 12.89 11.81
CA LEU A 88 -7.76 14.10 11.00
C LEU A 88 -8.76 15.21 11.36
N LEU A 89 -9.77 14.89 12.16
CA LEU A 89 -10.85 15.80 12.57
C LEU A 89 -10.66 16.34 14.00
N LYS A 90 -9.46 16.21 14.57
CA LYS A 90 -9.11 16.75 15.89
C LYS A 90 -8.56 18.17 15.78
#